data_AF-A0A960Q9P4-F1
#
_entry.id   AF-A0A960Q9P4-F1
#
_cell.length_a   1.000
_cell.length_b   1.000
_cell.length_c   1.000
_cell.angle_alpha   90.00
_cell.angle_beta   90.00
_cell.angle_gamma   90.00
#
_symmetry.space_group_name_H-M   'P 1'
#
loop_
_entity.id
_entity.type
_entity.pdbx_description
1 polymer ?
#
loop_
_entity_poly.entity_id
_entity_poly.type
_entity_poly.pdbx_seq_one_letter_code
_entity_poly.pdbx_strand_id
1 'polypeptide(L)'
;MGLWCFLAIWGTGINENEMANGLDQLVNQPAFSDALWGILVYDPLRDEVLYNLNADKNFRPASNQKIITTVLAFDRLGPDFRFETRLYCDGPIVDGTLYGNLWV
;
A
#
# COMPACT_ATOMS: atom_id res chain seq x y z
N MET A 1 -4.07 -14.29 -36.74
CA MET A 1 -4.71 -12.97 -36.66
C MET A 1 -5.18 -12.78 -35.22
N GLY A 2 -4.45 -11.98 -34.45
CA GLY A 2 -4.71 -11.74 -33.03
C GLY A 2 -3.83 -10.56 -32.63
N LEU A 3 -4.40 -9.38 -32.77
CA LEU A 3 -3.73 -8.09 -32.65
C LEU A 3 -3.33 -7.88 -31.17
N TRP A 4 -2.03 -7.72 -30.96
CA TRP A 4 -1.44 -7.28 -29.71
C TRP A 4 -1.79 -5.80 -29.50
N CYS A 5 -2.40 -5.46 -28.37
CA CYS A 5 -2.52 -4.07 -27.91
C CYS A 5 -2.13 -3.98 -26.43
N PHE A 6 -0.84 -4.18 -26.14
CA PHE A 6 -0.21 -3.45 -25.03
C PHE A 6 0.01 -2.02 -25.53
N LEU A 7 -0.97 -1.15 -25.34
CA LEU A 7 -0.75 0.29 -25.45
C LEU A 7 0.08 0.70 -24.24
N ALA A 8 1.38 0.67 -24.46
CA ALA A 8 2.36 1.27 -23.60
C ALA A 8 2.11 2.80 -23.67
N ILE A 9 1.48 3.38 -22.64
CA ILE A 9 1.46 4.84 -22.46
C ILE A 9 2.88 5.21 -21.98
N TRP A 10 3.83 5.20 -22.90
CA TRP A 10 5.12 5.85 -22.71
C TRP A 10 4.98 7.29 -23.17
N GLY A 11 5.18 8.22 -22.25
CA GLY A 11 5.58 9.58 -22.58
C GLY A 11 4.46 10.52 -23.05
N THR A 12 3.48 10.82 -22.20
CA THR A 12 3.16 12.23 -22.01
C THR A 12 3.95 12.65 -20.78
N GLY A 13 5.09 13.33 -21.00
CA GLY A 13 5.83 13.91 -19.89
C GLY A 13 4.83 14.74 -19.07
N ILE A 14 4.70 14.41 -17.78
CA ILE A 14 4.08 15.34 -16.86
C ILE A 14 4.89 16.63 -17.02
N ASN A 15 4.25 17.72 -17.45
CA ASN A 15 4.90 19.01 -17.37
C ASN A 15 5.03 19.30 -15.88
N GLU A 16 6.23 19.09 -15.33
CA GLU A 16 6.52 19.17 -13.89
C GLU A 16 6.08 20.51 -13.31
N ASN A 17 6.23 21.59 -14.09
CA ASN A 17 5.77 22.92 -13.71
C ASN A 17 4.24 23.01 -13.66
N GLU A 18 3.51 22.43 -14.63
CA GLU A 18 2.04 22.41 -14.60
C GLU A 18 1.51 21.57 -13.44
N MET A 19 2.14 20.42 -13.15
CA MET A 19 1.80 19.57 -12.01
C MET A 19 2.04 20.30 -10.69
N ALA A 20 3.23 20.88 -10.51
CA ALA A 20 3.59 21.62 -9.30
C ALA A 20 2.62 22.78 -9.06
N ASN A 21 2.34 23.58 -10.10
CA ASN A 21 1.36 24.67 -10.02
C ASN A 21 -0.05 24.17 -9.66
N GLY A 22 -0.47 23.05 -10.23
CA GLY A 22 -1.77 22.44 -9.91
C GLY A 22 -1.87 21.96 -8.47
N LEU A 23 -0.81 21.34 -7.95
CA LEU A 23 -0.72 20.92 -6.55
C LEU A 23 -0.73 22.13 -5.61
N ASP A 24 0.05 23.18 -5.93
CA ASP A 24 0.07 24.42 -5.15
C ASP A 24 -1.30 25.10 -5.12
N GLN A 25 -2.01 25.15 -6.24
CA GLN A 25 -3.38 25.69 -6.29
C GLN A 25 -4.35 24.87 -5.45
N LEU A 26 -4.21 23.54 -5.43
CA LEU A 26 -5.07 22.65 -4.66
C LEU A 26 -4.86 22.78 -3.16
N VAL A 27 -3.60 22.75 -2.70
CA VAL A 27 -3.30 22.80 -1.25
C VAL A 27 -3.61 24.15 -0.63
N ASN A 28 -3.57 25.22 -1.43
CA ASN A 28 -3.86 26.59 -0.97
C ASN A 28 -5.34 26.99 -1.08
N GLN A 29 -6.26 26.06 -1.40
CA GLN A 29 -7.69 26.39 -1.41
C GLN A 29 -8.17 26.77 -0.01
N PRO A 30 -9.08 27.76 0.13
CA PRO A 30 -9.60 28.19 1.43
C PRO A 30 -10.23 27.07 2.27
N ALA A 31 -10.75 26.03 1.62
CA ALA A 31 -11.31 24.86 2.29
C ALA A 31 -10.28 24.04 3.11
N PHE A 32 -8.99 24.25 2.87
CA PHE A 32 -7.90 23.52 3.54
C PHE A 32 -7.02 24.42 4.41
N SER A 33 -7.51 25.60 4.83
CA SER A 33 -6.71 26.60 5.59
C SER A 33 -6.06 26.06 6.87
N ASP A 34 -6.68 25.08 7.52
CA ASP A 34 -6.20 24.48 8.77
C ASP A 34 -5.49 23.12 8.55
N ALA A 35 -5.40 22.65 7.31
CA ALA A 35 -4.80 21.37 6.99
C ALA A 35 -3.28 21.49 6.83
N LEU A 36 -2.55 20.59 7.49
CA LEU A 36 -1.14 20.37 7.19
C LEU A 36 -1.03 19.32 6.08
N TRP A 37 -0.49 19.71 4.93
CA TRP A 37 -0.24 18.83 3.80
C TRP A 37 1.21 18.35 3.78
N GLY A 38 1.39 17.06 3.50
CA GLY A 38 2.68 16.45 3.20
C GLY A 38 2.59 15.76 1.85
N ILE A 39 3.36 16.23 0.86
CA ILE A 39 3.34 15.70 -0.52
C ILE A 39 4.79 15.55 -0.99
N LEU A 40 5.13 14.37 -1.47
CA LEU A 40 6.38 14.09 -2.17
C LEU A 40 6.04 13.40 -3.48
N VAL A 41 6.47 13.98 -4.59
CA VAL A 41 6.41 13.36 -5.91
C VAL A 41 7.84 13.08 -6.34
N TYR A 42 8.13 11.83 -6.66
CA TYR A 42 9.47 11.34 -6.97
C TYR A 42 9.41 10.47 -8.23
N ASP A 43 10.33 10.73 -9.15
CA ASP A 43 10.57 9.91 -10.33
C ASP A 43 11.65 8.85 -10.03
N PRO A 44 11.28 7.56 -9.90
CA PRO A 44 12.25 6.51 -9.59
C PRO A 44 13.16 6.14 -10.77
N LEU A 45 12.83 6.52 -12.00
CA LEU A 45 13.66 6.23 -13.18
C LEU A 45 14.76 7.28 -13.34
N ARG A 46 14.47 8.53 -12.96
CA ARG A 46 15.42 9.65 -13.00
C ARG A 46 16.15 9.88 -11.68
N ASP A 47 15.70 9.23 -10.61
CA ASP A 47 16.16 9.49 -9.23
C ASP A 47 15.99 10.95 -8.81
N GLU A 48 14.83 11.53 -9.13
CA GLU A 48 14.58 12.96 -9.00
C GLU A 48 13.31 13.25 -8.22
N VAL A 49 13.36 14.23 -7.31
CA VAL A 49 12.17 14.74 -6.63
C VAL A 49 11.54 15.82 -7.50
N LEU A 50 10.35 15.55 -8.02
CA LEU A 50 9.60 16.44 -8.91
C LEU A 50 8.78 17.49 -8.15
N TYR A 51 8.37 17.18 -6.91
CA TYR A 51 7.64 18.10 -6.04
C TYR A 51 7.82 17.70 -4.58
N ASN A 52 8.00 18.68 -3.70
CA ASN A 52 8.15 18.46 -2.26
C ASN A 52 7.44 19.57 -1.48
N LEU A 53 6.46 19.16 -0.68
CA LEU A 53 5.78 20.00 0.30
C LEU A 53 5.80 19.27 1.65
N ASN A 54 6.59 19.78 2.60
CA ASN A 54 6.69 19.26 3.98
C ASN A 54 6.99 17.75 4.08
N ALA A 55 7.69 17.15 3.11
CA ALA A 55 7.92 15.71 3.10
C ALA A 55 8.76 15.19 4.28
N ASP A 56 9.49 16.08 4.96
CA ASP A 56 10.30 15.81 6.16
C ASP A 56 9.50 15.84 7.48
N LYS A 57 8.22 16.24 7.45
CA LYS A 57 7.39 16.37 8.65
C LYS A 57 6.72 15.05 9.02
N ASN A 58 6.40 14.93 10.30
CA ASN A 58 5.66 13.78 10.81
C ASN A 58 4.16 13.96 10.57
N PHE A 59 3.54 12.94 9.98
CA PHE A 59 2.11 12.87 9.75
C PHE A 59 1.51 11.60 10.36
N ARG A 60 0.20 11.62 10.58
CA ARG A 60 -0.56 10.40 10.90
C ARG A 60 -0.83 9.67 9.58
N PRO A 61 -0.19 8.51 9.30
CA PRO A 61 -0.28 7.87 7.99
C PRO A 61 -1.62 7.18 7.74
N ALA A 62 -2.46 7.02 8.76
CA ALA A 62 -3.69 6.22 8.69
C ALA A 62 -3.42 4.84 8.07
N SER A 63 -4.24 4.41 7.11
CA SER A 63 -4.03 3.12 6.42
C SER A 63 -2.77 3.06 5.56
N ASN A 64 -2.09 4.18 5.27
CA ASN A 64 -0.80 4.15 4.55
C ASN A 64 0.29 3.45 5.37
N GLN A 65 0.12 3.32 6.70
CA GLN A 65 0.95 2.48 7.55
C GLN A 65 1.07 1.04 7.03
N LYS A 66 0.03 0.54 6.34
CA LYS A 66 0.01 -0.81 5.78
C LYS A 66 1.13 -1.03 4.76
N ILE A 67 1.61 0.00 4.05
CA ILE A 67 2.69 -0.15 3.07
C ILE A 67 3.94 -0.74 3.73
N ILE A 68 4.41 -0.13 4.82
CA ILE A 68 5.61 -0.60 5.55
C ILE A 68 5.38 -1.98 6.13
N THR A 69 4.21 -2.22 6.76
CA THR A 69 3.88 -3.54 7.31
C THR A 69 3.84 -4.62 6.23
N THR A 70 3.30 -4.32 5.06
CA THR A 70 3.25 -5.25 3.93
C THR A 70 4.64 -5.54 3.39
N VAL A 71 5.48 -4.53 3.17
CA VAL A 71 6.87 -4.74 2.73
C VAL A 71 7.62 -5.64 3.70
N LEU A 72 7.50 -5.38 5.01
CA LEU A 72 8.11 -6.23 6.03
C LEU A 72 7.52 -7.65 6.07
N ALA A 73 6.21 -7.80 5.89
CA ALA A 73 5.58 -9.12 5.83
C ALA A 73 6.11 -9.93 4.62
N PHE A 74 6.25 -9.30 3.46
CA PHE A 74 6.85 -9.93 2.28
C PHE A 74 8.32 -10.32 2.52
N ASP A 75 9.11 -9.43 3.12
CA ASP A 75 10.52 -9.70 3.47
C ASP A 75 10.67 -10.87 4.44
N ARG A 76 9.82 -10.96 5.46
CA ARG A 76 9.96 -11.94 6.55
C ARG A 76 9.26 -13.26 6.33
N LEU A 77 8.07 -13.23 5.73
CA LEU A 77 7.24 -14.41 5.54
C LEU A 77 7.44 -15.01 4.14
N GLY A 78 7.83 -14.18 3.18
CA GLY A 78 7.87 -14.52 1.76
C GLY A 78 6.51 -14.41 1.08
N PRO A 79 6.48 -14.32 -0.27
CA PRO A 79 5.25 -14.17 -1.04
C PRO A 79 4.34 -15.41 -0.98
N ASP A 80 4.92 -16.58 -0.70
CA ASP A 80 4.21 -17.86 -0.68
C ASP A 80 3.72 -18.26 0.72
N PHE A 81 3.92 -17.41 1.72
CA PHE A 81 3.44 -17.69 3.08
C PHE A 81 1.94 -17.97 3.11
N ARG A 82 1.53 -18.96 3.91
CA ARG A 82 0.13 -19.29 4.16
C ARG A 82 -0.08 -19.40 5.66
N PHE A 83 -1.10 -18.71 6.17
CA PHE A 83 -1.57 -18.94 7.52
C PHE A 83 -2.22 -20.31 7.62
N GLU A 84 -2.02 -20.98 8.75
CA GLU A 84 -2.64 -22.27 9.02
C GLU A 84 -3.68 -22.12 10.13
N THR A 85 -4.88 -22.65 9.88
CA THR A 85 -5.91 -22.86 10.90
C THR A 85 -5.98 -24.35 11.17
N ARG A 86 -5.82 -24.76 12.44
CA ARG A 86 -5.73 -26.18 12.83
C ARG A 86 -6.81 -26.50 13.85
N LEU A 87 -7.35 -27.71 13.77
CA LEU A 87 -8.21 -28.26 14.81
C LEU A 87 -7.40 -29.18 15.72
N TYR A 88 -7.60 -29.04 17.01
CA TYR A 88 -6.98 -29.90 18.01
C TYR A 88 -8.07 -30.61 18.80
N CYS A 89 -7.88 -31.89 19.14
CA CYS A 89 -8.80 -32.61 20.02
C CYS A 89 -8.04 -33.38 21.09
N ASP A 90 -8.71 -33.59 22.22
CA ASP A 90 -8.33 -34.59 23.20
C ASP A 90 -9.34 -35.74 23.18
N GLY A 91 -8.94 -36.88 23.71
CA GLY A 91 -9.79 -38.07 23.74
C GLY A 91 -9.95 -38.79 22.39
N PRO A 92 -10.50 -40.00 22.41
CA PRO A 92 -10.63 -40.82 21.21
C PRO A 92 -11.86 -40.42 20.38
N ILE A 93 -11.76 -40.64 19.07
CA ILE A 93 -12.93 -40.65 18.17
C ILE A 93 -13.37 -42.10 18.00
N VAL A 94 -14.57 -42.44 18.47
CA VAL A 94 -15.16 -43.78 18.35
C VAL A 94 -16.47 -43.66 17.57
N ASP A 95 -16.59 -44.42 16.49
CA ASP A 95 -17.77 -44.43 15.60
C ASP A 95 -18.22 -43.02 15.15
N GLY A 96 -17.25 -42.15 14.87
CA GLY A 96 -17.50 -40.77 14.42
C GLY A 96 -17.85 -39.77 15.53
N THR A 97 -17.88 -40.20 16.80
CA THR A 97 -18.11 -39.33 17.96
C THR A 97 -16.81 -39.08 18.72
N LEU A 98 -16.46 -37.81 18.95
CA LEU A 98 -15.32 -37.42 19.78
C LEU A 98 -15.71 -37.52 21.27
N TYR A 99 -14.94 -38.26 22.06
CA TYR A 99 -15.09 -38.35 23.51
C TYR A 99 -14.04 -37.50 24.20
N GLY A 100 -14.19 -36.19 24.06
CA GLY A 100 -13.29 -35.19 24.56
C GLY A 100 -13.66 -33.80 24.03
N ASN A 101 -12.71 -32.89 24.14
CA ASN A 101 -12.79 -31.49 23.73
C ASN A 101 -12.25 -31.32 22.31
N LEU A 102 -12.85 -30.38 21.59
CA LEU A 102 -12.36 -29.91 20.29
C LEU A 102 -12.05 -28.42 20.41
N TRP A 103 -10.86 -28.03 19.96
CA TRP A 103 -10.39 -26.65 19.88
C TRP A 103 -10.11 -26.25 18.44
N VAL A 104 -10.31 -24.95 18.18
CA VAL A 104 -10.03 -24.26 16.91
C VAL A 104 -8.97 -23.21 17.17
#